data_AF-A0A6P0S768-F1
#
_entry.id   AF-A0A6P0S768-F1
#
_cell.length_a   1.000
_cell.length_b   1.000
_cell.length_c   1.000
_cell.angle_alpha   90.00
_cell.angle_beta   90.00
_cell.angle_gamma   90.00
#
_symmetry.space_group_name_H-M   'P 1'
#
loop_
_entity.id
_entity.type
_entity.pdbx_description
1 polymer ?
#
loop_
_entity_poly.entity_id
_entity_poly.type
_entity_poly.pdbx_seq_one_letter_code
_entity_poly.pdbx_strand_id
1 'polypeptide(L)'
;QSQAPQLLPDALQYEQWAFVSLEAAAFTEMDEWEIEFGEAFPLSMLELTPETRIPGIIIFSTRATPLAGWMSGLELAFVKLDSDKPPSILLETGASESWILASIKDAQTIAEAKGFESAKQKAQQVHFLAVQSNPTSETFAGFWLLQEVGHEELKIKN
;
A
#
# COMPACT_ATOMS: atom_id res chain seq x y z
N GLN A 1 4.81 4.26 20.71
CA GLN A 1 6.01 3.62 20.16
C GLN A 1 5.51 2.46 19.33
N SER A 2 5.80 2.43 18.03
CA SER A 2 5.42 1.29 17.17
C SER A 2 6.14 0.05 17.67
N GLN A 3 5.41 -1.07 17.78
CA GLN A 3 5.98 -2.35 18.18
C GLN A 3 6.96 -2.83 17.10
N ALA A 4 7.93 -3.68 17.46
CA ALA A 4 8.84 -4.27 16.48
C ALA A 4 8.04 -4.99 15.38
N PRO A 5 8.41 -4.83 14.09
CA PRO A 5 7.67 -5.44 12.99
C PRO A 5 7.57 -6.96 13.12
N GLN A 6 6.38 -7.49 12.85
CA GLN A 6 6.05 -8.91 12.95
C GLN A 6 5.96 -9.57 11.58
N LEU A 7 6.15 -10.89 11.50
CA LEU A 7 5.88 -11.61 10.26
C LEU A 7 4.38 -11.64 9.95
N LEU A 8 4.03 -11.67 8.67
CA LEU A 8 2.64 -11.87 8.27
C LEU A 8 2.10 -13.21 8.82
N PRO A 9 0.87 -13.23 9.35
CA PRO A 9 0.18 -14.47 9.70
C PRO A 9 -0.08 -15.32 8.45
N ASP A 10 -0.28 -16.63 8.64
CA ASP A 10 -0.48 -17.60 7.55
C ASP A 10 -1.60 -17.23 6.57
N ALA A 11 -2.64 -16.55 7.06
CA ALA A 11 -3.77 -16.09 6.26
C ALA A 11 -3.41 -14.99 5.25
N LEU A 12 -2.34 -14.23 5.51
CA LEU A 12 -1.84 -13.15 4.65
C LEU A 12 -0.64 -13.56 3.79
N GLN A 13 -0.20 -14.82 3.87
CA GLN A 13 0.91 -15.31 3.06
C GLN A 13 0.52 -15.34 1.58
N TYR A 14 1.44 -14.88 0.74
CA TYR A 14 1.26 -14.73 -0.70
C TYR A 14 2.47 -15.24 -1.48
N GLU A 15 2.32 -15.38 -2.79
CA GLU A 15 3.30 -15.98 -3.67
C GLU A 15 4.26 -14.95 -4.26
N GLN A 16 3.74 -13.80 -4.69
CA GLN A 16 4.53 -12.76 -5.34
C GLN A 16 4.01 -11.37 -4.99
N TRP A 17 4.85 -10.36 -5.19
CA TRP A 17 4.48 -8.96 -5.03
C TRP A 17 5.32 -8.11 -6.00
N ALA A 18 4.86 -6.89 -6.28
CA ALA A 18 5.58 -5.92 -7.10
C ALA A 18 5.27 -4.48 -6.71
N PHE A 19 6.22 -3.58 -6.95
CA PHE A 19 5.94 -2.14 -6.98
C PHE A 19 5.27 -1.77 -8.31
N VAL A 20 4.24 -0.95 -8.22
CA VAL A 20 3.49 -0.43 -9.36
C VAL A 20 3.22 1.06 -9.17
N SER A 21 2.75 1.73 -10.22
CA SER A 21 2.31 3.11 -10.11
C SER A 21 1.25 3.43 -11.14
N LEU A 22 0.22 4.15 -10.69
CA LEU A 22 -0.88 4.66 -11.50
C LEU A 22 -0.85 6.19 -11.48
N GLU A 23 -1.36 6.81 -12.53
CA GLU A 23 -1.59 8.26 -12.52
C GLU A 23 -2.82 8.57 -11.68
N ALA A 24 -2.84 9.71 -10.99
CA ALA A 24 -3.98 10.14 -10.17
C ALA A 24 -5.28 10.18 -10.98
N ALA A 25 -5.19 10.52 -12.27
CA ALA A 25 -6.30 10.47 -13.22
C ALA A 25 -6.96 9.07 -13.31
N ALA A 26 -6.19 7.98 -13.20
CA ALA A 26 -6.76 6.63 -13.31
C ALA A 26 -7.77 6.33 -12.20
N PHE A 27 -7.63 6.97 -11.03
CA PHE A 27 -8.54 6.76 -9.89
C PHE A 27 -9.87 7.49 -10.05
N THR A 28 -10.05 8.36 -11.06
CA THR A 28 -11.37 8.93 -11.34
C THR A 28 -12.36 7.90 -11.88
N GLU A 29 -11.83 6.81 -12.46
CA GLU A 29 -12.60 5.66 -12.97
C GLU A 29 -12.59 4.49 -11.99
N MET A 30 -12.14 4.69 -10.74
CA MET A 30 -12.02 3.63 -9.75
C MET A 30 -13.37 2.97 -9.42
N ASP A 31 -14.47 3.72 -9.52
CA ASP A 31 -15.83 3.19 -9.33
C ASP A 31 -16.23 2.16 -10.42
N GLU A 32 -15.51 2.12 -11.54
CA GLU A 32 -15.71 1.14 -12.62
C GLU A 32 -14.86 -0.12 -12.42
N TRP A 33 -13.92 -0.12 -11.48
CA TRP A 33 -13.05 -1.26 -11.23
C TRP A 33 -13.79 -2.36 -10.47
N GLU A 34 -13.61 -3.61 -10.89
CA GLU A 34 -14.12 -4.77 -10.15
C GLU A 34 -13.22 -5.04 -8.92
N ILE A 35 -13.65 -4.53 -7.76
CA ILE A 35 -12.96 -4.68 -6.46
C ILE A 35 -13.89 -5.42 -5.49
N GLU A 36 -13.45 -6.57 -4.98
CA GLU A 36 -14.25 -7.35 -4.01
C GLU A 36 -14.16 -6.78 -2.58
N PHE A 37 -12.96 -6.41 -2.14
CA PHE A 37 -12.68 -5.81 -0.83
C PHE A 37 -11.84 -4.56 -0.99
N GLY A 38 -12.11 -3.52 -0.21
CA GLY A 38 -11.32 -2.32 -0.32
C GLY A 38 -11.86 -1.14 0.44
N GLU A 39 -11.01 -0.14 0.58
CA GLU A 39 -11.36 1.18 1.06
C GLU A 39 -10.65 2.23 0.20
N ALA A 40 -11.38 3.27 -0.17
CA ALA A 40 -10.82 4.38 -0.91
C ALA A 40 -11.46 5.69 -0.48
N PHE A 41 -10.73 6.78 -0.70
CA PHE A 41 -11.20 8.14 -0.48
C PHE A 41 -11.09 8.93 -1.77
N PRO A 42 -11.96 9.94 -2.00
CA PRO A 42 -11.88 10.75 -3.21
C PRO A 42 -10.57 11.53 -3.26
N LEU A 43 -9.73 11.25 -4.27
CA LEU A 43 -8.50 12.02 -4.49
C LEU A 43 -8.75 13.50 -4.79
N SER A 44 -9.97 13.86 -5.19
CA SER A 44 -10.39 15.26 -5.42
C SER A 44 -10.32 16.13 -4.16
N MET A 45 -10.22 15.53 -2.96
CA MET A 45 -9.96 16.26 -1.72
C MET A 45 -8.49 16.69 -1.58
N LEU A 46 -7.59 16.14 -2.40
CA LEU A 46 -6.17 16.43 -2.40
C LEU A 46 -5.80 17.27 -3.62
N GLU A 47 -4.85 18.18 -3.45
CA GLU A 47 -4.37 19.05 -4.53
C GLU A 47 -3.32 18.35 -5.41
N LEU A 48 -3.66 17.17 -5.96
CA LEU A 48 -2.81 16.40 -6.88
C LEU A 48 -3.13 16.74 -8.33
N THR A 49 -2.11 16.82 -9.19
CA THR A 49 -2.35 16.91 -10.65
C THR A 49 -2.74 15.54 -11.20
N PRO A 50 -3.53 15.46 -12.28
CA PRO A 50 -3.94 14.18 -12.88
C PRO A 50 -2.76 13.25 -13.24
N GLU A 51 -1.61 13.80 -13.63
CA GLU A 51 -0.40 13.07 -14.02
C GLU A 51 0.46 12.64 -12.82
N THR A 52 0.09 13.05 -11.60
CA THR A 52 0.82 12.69 -10.40
C THR A 52 0.81 11.18 -10.23
N ARG A 53 2.00 10.60 -10.12
CA ARG A 53 2.18 9.15 -9.97
C ARG A 53 1.92 8.74 -8.54
N ILE A 54 0.81 8.03 -8.33
CA ILE A 54 0.49 7.37 -7.07
C ILE A 54 1.17 6.00 -7.09
N PRO A 55 2.14 5.76 -6.20
CA PRO A 55 2.80 4.47 -6.14
C PRO A 55 1.93 3.46 -5.39
N GLY A 56 2.14 2.18 -5.65
CA GLY A 56 1.45 1.12 -4.95
C GLY A 56 2.25 -0.16 -4.90
N ILE A 57 1.75 -1.08 -4.09
CA ILE A 57 2.22 -2.46 -4.04
C ILE A 57 1.07 -3.35 -4.46
N ILE A 58 1.37 -4.29 -5.35
CA ILE A 58 0.43 -5.34 -5.73
C ILE A 58 0.93 -6.68 -5.23
N ILE A 59 0.05 -7.43 -4.58
CA ILE A 59 0.27 -8.79 -4.09
C ILE A 59 -0.46 -9.75 -5.02
N PHE A 60 0.21 -10.83 -5.39
CA PHE A 60 -0.36 -11.90 -6.19
C PHE A 60 -0.48 -13.17 -5.37
N SER A 61 -1.69 -13.73 -5.36
CA SER A 61 -1.93 -15.01 -4.72
C SER A 61 -2.99 -15.86 -5.40
N THR A 62 -2.75 -17.16 -5.49
CA THR A 62 -3.79 -18.12 -5.91
C THR A 62 -4.99 -18.15 -4.95
N ARG A 63 -4.85 -17.59 -3.74
CA ARG A 63 -5.91 -17.41 -2.74
C ARG A 63 -6.25 -15.93 -2.51
N ALA A 64 -6.22 -15.12 -3.56
CA ALA A 64 -6.44 -13.68 -3.50
C ALA A 64 -7.71 -13.27 -2.73
N THR A 65 -8.88 -13.84 -3.04
CA THR A 65 -10.14 -13.51 -2.35
C THR A 65 -10.12 -13.83 -0.85
N PRO A 66 -9.75 -15.04 -0.39
CA PRO A 66 -9.55 -15.29 1.05
C PRO A 66 -8.53 -14.37 1.72
N LEU A 67 -7.42 -14.07 1.04
CA LEU A 67 -6.37 -13.18 1.55
C LEU A 67 -6.92 -11.76 1.73
N ALA A 68 -7.58 -11.21 0.71
CA ALA A 68 -8.19 -9.89 0.76
C ALA A 68 -9.32 -9.81 1.80
N GLY A 69 -10.13 -10.86 1.92
CA GLY A 69 -11.15 -10.97 2.97
C GLY A 69 -10.53 -10.91 4.37
N TRP A 70 -9.41 -11.60 4.60
CA TRP A 70 -8.71 -11.51 5.89
C TRP A 70 -8.09 -10.12 6.12
N MET A 71 -7.49 -9.55 5.08
CA MET A 71 -6.90 -8.21 5.12
C MET A 71 -7.94 -7.12 5.38
N SER A 72 -9.18 -7.28 4.92
CA SER A 72 -10.27 -6.32 5.20
C SER A 72 -10.70 -6.26 6.67
N GLY A 73 -10.36 -7.28 7.46
CA GLY A 73 -10.52 -7.25 8.91
C GLY A 73 -9.42 -6.48 9.64
N LEU A 74 -8.40 -6.01 8.92
CA LEU A 74 -7.31 -5.19 9.45
C LEU A 74 -7.61 -3.71 9.19
N GLU A 75 -7.37 -2.87 10.19
CA GLU A 75 -7.41 -1.42 10.02
C GLU A 75 -6.13 -0.96 9.29
N LEU A 76 -6.07 -1.09 7.95
CA LEU A 76 -4.87 -0.72 7.19
C LEU A 76 -4.59 0.78 7.31
N ALA A 77 -3.38 1.13 7.75
CA ALA A 77 -2.97 2.53 7.89
C ALA A 77 -2.12 2.97 6.69
N PHE A 78 -0.95 2.37 6.51
CA PHE A 78 -0.04 2.71 5.41
C PHE A 78 1.05 1.66 5.23
N VAL A 79 1.70 1.71 4.07
CA VAL A 79 2.87 0.93 3.72
C VAL A 79 4.09 1.84 3.71
N LYS A 80 5.22 1.38 4.27
CA LYS A 80 6.50 2.13 4.23
C LYS A 80 7.69 1.22 3.99
N LEU A 81 8.77 1.79 3.48
CA LEU A 81 10.11 1.20 3.49
C LEU A 81 10.74 1.39 4.88
N ASP A 82 11.06 0.27 5.52
CA ASP A 82 12.02 0.20 6.61
C ASP A 82 13.42 -0.08 6.06
N SER A 83 14.35 0.82 6.37
CA SER A 83 15.75 0.74 5.92
C SER A 83 16.66 0.00 6.89
N ASP A 84 16.14 -0.47 8.04
CA ASP A 84 16.88 -1.32 8.95
C ASP A 84 17.27 -2.65 8.29
N LYS A 85 18.27 -3.35 8.82
CA LYS A 85 18.81 -4.56 8.17
C LYS A 85 18.08 -5.83 8.65
N PRO A 86 17.44 -6.62 7.77
CA PRO A 86 17.33 -6.44 6.32
C PRO A 86 16.23 -5.45 5.90
N PRO A 87 16.46 -4.61 4.86
CA PRO A 87 15.46 -3.65 4.41
C PRO A 87 14.17 -4.34 4.05
N SER A 88 13.04 -3.78 4.46
CA SER A 88 11.74 -4.43 4.35
C SER A 88 10.65 -3.43 4.04
N ILE A 89 9.62 -3.88 3.36
CA ILE A 89 8.35 -3.17 3.26
C ILE A 89 7.49 -3.57 4.43
N LEU A 90 7.04 -2.56 5.16
CA LEU A 90 6.17 -2.72 6.32
C LEU A 90 4.75 -2.29 5.96
N LEU A 91 3.77 -3.06 6.42
CA LEU A 91 2.36 -2.69 6.47
C LEU A 91 2.04 -2.32 7.92
N GLU A 92 1.66 -1.07 8.15
CA GLU A 92 1.20 -0.59 9.45
C GLU A 92 -0.33 -0.74 9.51
N THR A 93 -0.83 -1.30 10.61
CA THR A 93 -2.26 -1.49 10.87
C THR A 93 -2.65 -1.02 12.27
N GLY A 94 -3.91 -0.60 12.40
CA GLY A 94 -4.47 -0.11 13.65
C GLY A 94 -3.62 0.98 14.29
N ALA A 95 -3.61 1.03 15.62
CA ALA A 95 -2.91 2.07 16.35
C ALA A 95 -1.38 1.84 16.49
N SER A 96 -0.88 0.60 16.39
CA SER A 96 0.53 0.29 16.73
C SER A 96 1.08 -1.03 16.16
N GLU A 97 0.37 -1.71 15.26
CA GLU A 97 0.84 -2.97 14.67
C GLU A 97 1.62 -2.72 13.39
N SER A 98 2.73 -3.44 13.23
CA SER A 98 3.60 -3.33 12.07
C SER A 98 3.93 -4.73 11.57
N TRP A 99 3.72 -4.98 10.29
CA TRP A 99 3.88 -6.28 9.65
C TRP A 99 4.92 -6.19 8.54
N ILE A 100 5.87 -7.12 8.50
CA ILE A 100 6.83 -7.27 7.41
C ILE A 100 6.06 -7.85 6.22
N LEU A 101 5.65 -6.98 5.31
CA LEU A 101 5.01 -7.36 4.06
C LEU A 101 6.01 -8.12 3.20
N ALA A 102 7.15 -7.50 2.89
CA ALA A 102 8.19 -8.09 2.07
C ALA A 102 9.60 -7.75 2.57
N SER A 103 10.48 -8.74 2.72
CA SER A 103 11.90 -8.50 2.93
C SER A 103 12.64 -8.34 1.60
N ILE A 104 13.47 -7.31 1.49
CA ILE A 104 14.21 -6.96 0.29
C ILE A 104 15.62 -7.56 0.36
N LYS A 105 16.05 -8.22 -0.71
CA LYS A 105 17.31 -9.00 -0.73
C LYS A 105 18.38 -8.42 -1.65
N ASP A 106 17.99 -7.65 -2.65
CA ASP A 106 18.88 -7.14 -3.69
C ASP A 106 18.82 -5.61 -3.82
N ALA A 107 19.87 -5.05 -4.43
CA ALA A 107 20.03 -3.61 -4.56
C ALA A 107 19.03 -2.97 -5.54
N GLN A 108 18.51 -3.74 -6.51
CA GLN A 108 17.55 -3.22 -7.48
C GLN A 108 16.21 -2.97 -6.78
N THR A 109 15.69 -3.94 -6.04
CA THR A 109 14.44 -3.77 -5.29
C THR A 109 14.57 -2.72 -4.18
N ILE A 110 15.77 -2.53 -3.58
CA ILE A 110 16.00 -1.39 -2.67
C ILE A 110 15.85 -0.05 -3.41
N ALA A 111 16.35 0.06 -4.65
CA ALA A 111 16.21 1.28 -5.44
C ALA A 111 14.74 1.53 -5.83
N GLU A 112 13.99 0.48 -6.18
CA GLU A 112 12.55 0.55 -6.45
C GLU A 112 11.77 0.99 -5.19
N ALA A 113 12.07 0.42 -4.02
CA ALA A 113 11.45 0.82 -2.76
C ALA A 113 11.72 2.29 -2.39
N LYS A 114 12.93 2.79 -2.66
CA LYS A 114 13.23 4.22 -2.51
C LYS A 114 12.46 5.08 -3.52
N GLY A 115 12.27 4.57 -4.74
CA GLY A 115 11.42 5.19 -5.75
C GLY A 115 9.96 5.27 -5.31
N PHE A 116 9.44 4.20 -4.72
CA PHE A 116 8.11 4.14 -4.09
C PHE A 116 7.96 5.24 -3.03
N GLU A 117 8.89 5.34 -2.07
CA GLU A 117 8.85 6.39 -1.03
C GLU A 117 8.92 7.81 -1.62
N SER A 118 9.78 8.04 -2.62
CA SER A 118 9.89 9.36 -3.27
C SER A 118 8.63 9.73 -4.04
N ALA A 119 7.98 8.77 -4.71
CA ALA A 119 6.71 8.98 -5.40
C ALA A 119 5.58 9.24 -4.40
N LYS A 120 5.56 8.49 -3.29
CA LYS A 120 4.57 8.63 -2.22
C LYS A 120 4.62 10.03 -1.60
N GLN A 121 5.82 10.56 -1.34
CA GLN A 121 6.00 11.95 -0.89
C GLN A 121 5.45 12.98 -1.88
N LYS A 122 5.69 12.80 -3.18
CA LYS A 122 5.17 13.69 -4.23
C LYS A 122 3.64 13.59 -4.37
N ALA A 123 3.08 12.42 -4.06
CA ALA A 123 1.64 12.17 -4.04
C ALA A 123 1.00 12.53 -2.68
N GLN A 124 1.59 13.42 -1.88
CA GLN A 124 1.06 13.82 -0.56
C GLN A 124 0.82 12.61 0.36
N GLN A 125 1.77 11.69 0.38
CA GLN A 125 1.74 10.42 1.12
C GLN A 125 0.69 9.39 0.66
N VAL A 126 -0.05 9.69 -0.42
CA VAL A 126 -1.01 8.76 -1.00
C VAL A 126 -0.28 7.62 -1.72
N HIS A 127 -0.76 6.42 -1.50
CA HIS A 127 -0.31 5.20 -2.13
C HIS A 127 -1.42 4.14 -2.07
N PHE A 128 -1.21 2.97 -2.66
CA PHE A 128 -2.21 1.90 -2.58
C PHE A 128 -1.58 0.52 -2.32
N LEU A 129 -2.40 -0.37 -1.78
CA LEU A 129 -2.13 -1.81 -1.68
C LEU A 129 -3.22 -2.56 -2.46
N ALA A 130 -2.82 -3.43 -3.37
CA ALA A 130 -3.73 -4.21 -4.19
C ALA A 130 -3.45 -5.71 -4.05
N VAL A 131 -4.48 -6.54 -4.20
CA VAL A 131 -4.41 -7.99 -4.19
C VAL A 131 -5.10 -8.52 -5.45
N GLN A 132 -4.37 -9.32 -6.22
CA GLN A 132 -4.86 -9.98 -7.42
C GLN A 132 -4.54 -11.47 -7.42
N SER A 133 -5.28 -12.23 -8.22
CA SER A 133 -5.04 -13.67 -8.37
C SER A 133 -3.74 -13.97 -9.12
N ASN A 134 -3.38 -13.12 -10.08
CA ASN A 134 -2.20 -13.23 -10.92
C ASN A 134 -1.92 -11.89 -11.66
N PRO A 135 -0.74 -11.70 -12.27
CA PRO A 135 -0.36 -10.45 -12.96
C PRO A 135 -1.19 -10.07 -14.20
N THR A 136 -2.00 -10.99 -14.73
CA THR A 136 -2.88 -10.73 -15.90
C THR A 136 -4.35 -10.57 -15.50
N SER A 137 -4.66 -10.55 -14.20
CA SER A 137 -6.01 -10.34 -13.69
C SER A 137 -6.48 -8.92 -14.00
N GLU A 138 -7.68 -8.79 -14.56
CA GLU A 138 -8.32 -7.49 -14.80
C GLU A 138 -9.14 -7.01 -13.59
N THR A 139 -9.34 -7.90 -12.61
CA THR A 139 -10.10 -7.62 -11.37
C THR A 139 -9.19 -7.63 -10.15
N PHE A 140 -9.62 -6.95 -9.08
CA PHE A 140 -8.95 -6.91 -7.79
C PHE A 140 -9.76 -7.68 -6.74
N ALA A 141 -9.12 -8.65 -6.09
CA ALA A 141 -9.69 -9.22 -4.88
C ALA A 141 -9.66 -8.20 -3.73
N GLY A 142 -8.62 -7.36 -3.68
CA GLY A 142 -8.44 -6.34 -2.66
C GLY A 142 -7.85 -5.07 -3.25
N PHE A 143 -8.35 -3.90 -2.87
CA PHE A 143 -7.72 -2.62 -3.21
C PHE A 143 -7.95 -1.58 -2.11
N TRP A 144 -6.87 -1.10 -1.50
CA TRP A 144 -6.92 -0.05 -0.48
C TRP A 144 -6.10 1.16 -0.94
N LEU A 145 -6.76 2.31 -1.04
CA LEU A 145 -6.10 3.58 -1.18
C LEU A 145 -5.78 4.12 0.22
N LEU A 146 -4.52 4.40 0.47
CA LEU A 146 -3.97 4.69 1.80
C LEU A 146 -3.26 6.04 1.77
N GLN A 147 -3.25 6.74 2.91
CA GLN A 147 -2.47 7.96 3.09
C GLN A 147 -1.75 7.92 4.42
N GLU A 148 -0.42 8.01 4.38
CA GLU A 148 0.36 8.14 5.62
C GLU A 148 0.24 9.58 6.14
N VAL A 149 -0.54 9.77 7.20
CA VAL A 149 -0.58 11.03 7.94
C VAL A 149 0.61 11.12 8.89
N GLY A 150 1.56 12.00 8.58
CA GLY A 150 2.65 12.32 9.47
C GLY A 150 2.14 12.98 10.76
N HIS A 151 2.77 12.66 11.89
CA HIS A 151 2.49 13.30 13.18
C HIS A 151 3.05 14.75 13.25
N GLU A 152 2.79 15.59 12.25
CA GLU A 152 3.18 17.01 12.23
C GLU A 152 2.01 17.98 11.88
N GLU A 153 0.76 17.54 11.87
CA GLU A 153 -0.41 18.40 11.61
C GLU A 153 -1.27 18.74 12.84
N LEU A 154 -0.71 18.67 14.05
CA LEU A 154 -1.33 19.22 15.26
C LEU A 154 -0.56 20.41 15.86
N LYS A 155 0.21 21.15 15.05
CA LYS A 155 0.55 22.54 15.40
C LYS A 155 -0.62 23.44 14.99
N ILE A 156 -1.65 23.41 15.83
CA ILE A 156 -2.72 24.40 15.87
C ILE A 156 -2.05 25.78 15.81
N LYS A 157 -2.36 26.54 14.76
CA LYS A 157 -2.01 27.96 14.66
C LYS A 157 -2.68 28.67 15.84
N ASN A 158 -1.90 28.92 16.90
CA ASN A 158 -2.17 29.95 17.90
C ASN A 158 -1.88 31.33 17.31
#